data_AF-A0A3D1CXI6-F1
#
_entry.id   AF-A0A3D1CXI6-F1
#
_cell.length_a   1.000
_cell.length_b   1.000
_cell.length_c   1.000
_cell.angle_alpha   90.00
_cell.angle_beta   90.00
_cell.angle_gamma   90.00
#
_symmetry.space_group_name_H-M   'P 1'
#
loop_
_entity.id
_entity.type
_entity.pdbx_description
1 polymer ?
#
loop_
_entity_poly.entity_id
_entity_poly.type
_entity_poly.pdbx_seq_one_letter_code
_entity_poly.pdbx_strand_id
1 'polypeptide(L)' 'NKLNGEYTSIAFKMENRATGIDYIRSVLSVEELEQETGFTFFSGLPAEVATEVKRQKSLGKWN' A
#
# COMPACT_ATOMS: atom_id res chain seq x y z
N ASN A 1 7.88 4.21 -4.63
CA ASN A 1 9.05 5.12 -4.77
C ASN A 1 10.27 4.40 -4.24
N LYS A 2 11.44 4.55 -4.87
CA LYS A 2 12.71 3.99 -4.38
C LYS A 2 13.38 5.06 -3.52
N LEU A 3 13.27 4.94 -2.20
CA LEU A 3 13.96 5.83 -1.25
C LEU A 3 15.20 5.09 -0.77
N ASN A 4 16.40 5.65 -0.99
CA ASN A 4 17.69 5.08 -0.57
C ASN A 4 18.02 3.64 -1.04
N GLY A 5 17.33 3.13 -2.06
CA GLY A 5 17.51 1.75 -2.52
C GLY A 5 16.38 0.81 -2.13
N GLU A 6 15.57 1.18 -1.14
CA GLU A 6 14.44 0.39 -0.65
C GLU A 6 13.14 0.75 -1.39
N TYR A 7 12.39 -0.27 -1.78
CA TYR A 7 11.06 -0.10 -2.33
C TYR A 7 10.07 0.14 -1.19
N THR A 8 9.31 1.22 -1.27
CA THR A 8 8.24 1.52 -0.32
C THR A 8 6.91 1.59 -1.05
N SER A 9 5.89 0.92 -0.50
CA SER A 9 4.49 1.09 -0.91
C SER A 9 3.62 1.64 0.21
N ILE A 10 2.53 2.29 -0.22
CA ILE A 10 1.43 2.70 0.62
C ILE A 10 0.14 2.55 -0.18
N ALA A 11 -0.90 2.02 0.46
CA ALA A 11 -2.22 1.92 -0.12
C ALA A 11 -3.24 2.57 0.81
N PHE A 12 -4.22 3.22 0.19
CA PHE A 12 -5.35 3.84 0.88
C PHE A 12 -6.64 3.38 0.21
N LYS A 13 -7.61 2.96 1.03
CA LYS A 13 -8.96 2.61 0.58
C LYS A 13 -9.95 3.59 1.18
N MET A 14 -10.47 4.47 0.33
CA MET A 14 -11.41 5.51 0.73
C MET A 14 -12.79 5.22 0.15
N GLU A 15 -13.83 5.53 0.93
CA GLU A 15 -15.20 5.52 0.43
C GLU A 15 -15.38 6.65 -0.60
N ASN A 16 -16.16 6.38 -1.66
CA ASN A 16 -16.53 7.40 -2.65
C ASN A 16 -17.65 8.29 -2.11
N ARG A 17 -17.41 8.92 -0.96
CA ARG A 17 -18.30 9.86 -0.28
C ARG A 17 -17.46 10.78 0.60
N ALA A 18 -17.90 12.02 0.76
CA ALA A 18 -17.33 12.91 1.76
C ALA A 18 -17.69 12.39 3.16
N THR A 19 -16.77 11.70 3.81
CA THR A 19 -16.96 11.11 5.15
C THR A 19 -16.33 11.94 6.27
N GLY A 20 -15.50 12.95 5.95
CA GLY A 20 -14.73 13.73 6.94
C GLY A 20 -13.69 12.90 7.70
N ILE A 21 -13.44 11.66 7.27
CA ILE A 21 -12.49 10.73 7.88
C ILE A 21 -11.10 11.03 7.34
N ASP A 22 -10.12 11.08 8.25
CA ASP A 22 -8.72 11.25 7.89
C ASP A 22 -8.22 10.06 7.03
N TYR A 23 -7.53 10.37 5.93
CA TYR A 23 -6.96 9.38 5.01
C TYR A 23 -6.00 8.42 5.72
N ILE A 24 -5.38 8.85 6.82
CA ILE A 24 -4.52 8.03 7.67
C ILE A 24 -5.26 6.79 8.22
N ARG A 25 -6.57 6.93 8.50
CA ARG A 25 -7.41 5.81 8.99
C ARG A 25 -7.78 4.82 7.89
N SER A 26 -7.58 5.21 6.64
CA SER A 26 -7.89 4.42 5.44
C SER A 26 -6.69 3.64 4.92
N VAL A 27 -5.58 3.60 5.66
CA VAL A 27 -4.37 2.89 5.26
C VAL A 27 -4.57 1.37 5.34
N LEU A 28 -4.18 0.69 4.28
CA LEU A 28 -4.15 -0.76 4.20
C LEU A 28 -2.86 -1.21 3.52
N SER A 29 -2.52 -2.48 3.70
CA SER A 29 -1.45 -3.10 2.95
C SER A 29 -1.88 -3.36 1.50
N VAL A 30 -0.90 -3.47 0.59
CA VAL A 30 -1.22 -3.80 -0.80
C VAL A 30 -1.71 -5.25 -0.90
N GLU A 31 -1.25 -6.15 -0.03
CA GLU A 31 -1.79 -7.53 0.08
C GLU A 31 -3.30 -7.53 0.37
N GLU A 32 -3.76 -6.71 1.32
CA GLU A 32 -5.20 -6.53 1.60
C GLU A 32 -5.95 -5.98 0.37
N LEU A 33 -5.34 -5.02 -0.34
CA LEU A 33 -5.94 -4.44 -1.55
C LEU A 33 -6.05 -5.46 -2.70
N GLU A 34 -5.06 -6.33 -2.89
CA GLU A 34 -5.08 -7.40 -3.88
C GLU A 34 -6.19 -8.40 -3.60
N GLN A 35 -6.40 -8.77 -2.33
CA GLN A 35 -7.47 -9.67 -1.92
C GLN A 35 -8.86 -9.08 -2.21
N GLU A 36 -9.05 -7.77 -2.00
CA GLU A 36 -10.34 -7.12 -2.22
C GLU A 36 -10.64 -6.82 -3.69
N THR A 37 -9.61 -6.54 -4.49
CA THR A 37 -9.77 -6.11 -5.89
C THR A 37 -9.55 -7.23 -6.90
N GLY A 38 -8.87 -8.31 -6.51
CA GLY A 38 -8.39 -9.34 -7.43
C GLY A 38 -7.27 -8.85 -8.36
N PHE A 39 -6.77 -7.63 -8.17
CA PHE A 39 -5.68 -7.08 -8.96
C PHE A 39 -4.33 -7.51 -8.39
N THR A 40 -3.32 -7.71 -9.25
CA THR A 40 -1.95 -7.97 -8.81
C THR A 40 -1.09 -6.73 -9.01
N PHE A 41 -0.71 -6.09 -7.92
CA PHE A 41 0.23 -4.98 -7.87
C PHE A 41 1.68 -5.49 -7.85
N PHE A 42 2.58 -4.67 -8.38
CA PHE A 42 4.03 -4.92 -8.40
C PHE A 42 4.46 -6.22 -9.10
N SER A 43 3.72 -6.68 -10.11
CA SER A 43 4.06 -7.88 -10.91
C SER A 43 5.41 -7.79 -11.64
N GLY A 44 5.97 -6.58 -11.78
CA GLY A 44 7.30 -6.34 -12.36
C GLY A 44 8.46 -6.31 -11.36
N LEU A 45 8.21 -6.50 -10.05
CA LEU A 45 9.26 -6.57 -9.03
C LEU A 45 9.70 -8.03 -8.78
N PRO A 46 10.96 -8.27 -8.38
CA PRO A 46 11.40 -9.58 -7.90
C PRO A 46 10.48 -10.08 -6.78
N ALA A 47 10.14 -11.37 -6.75
CA ALA A 47 9.13 -11.92 -5.84
C ALA A 47 9.38 -11.60 -4.36
N GLU A 48 10.64 -11.60 -3.94
CA GLU A 48 11.04 -11.26 -2.57
C GLU A 48 10.74 -9.79 -2.24
N VAL A 49 11.09 -8.88 -3.15
CA VAL A 49 10.81 -7.44 -3.04
C VAL A 49 9.30 -7.18 -3.12
N ALA A 50 8.58 -7.84 -4.02
CA ALA A 50 7.14 -7.69 -4.15
C ALA A 50 6.43 -8.10 -2.85
N THR A 51 6.85 -9.21 -2.23
CA THR A 51 6.27 -9.69 -0.97
C THR A 51 6.51 -8.70 0.18
N GLU A 52 7.74 -8.21 0.30
CA GLU A 52 8.09 -7.22 1.33
C GLU A 52 7.32 -5.92 1.14
N VAL A 53 7.28 -5.41 -0.09
CA VAL A 53 6.56 -4.20 -0.45
C VAL A 53 5.05 -4.35 -0.23
N LYS A 54 4.47 -5.51 -0.51
CA LYS A 54 3.02 -5.72 -0.34
C LYS A 54 2.57 -5.77 1.12
N ARG A 55 3.44 -6.25 2.00
CA ARG A 55 3.19 -6.35 3.45
C ARG A 55 3.42 -5.04 4.20
N GLN A 56 4.06 -4.05 3.57
CA GLN A 56 4.27 -2.76 4.18
C GLN A 56 2.91 -2.07 4.45
N LYS A 57 2.73 -1.69 5.72
CA LYS A 57 1.60 -0.87 6.22
C LYS A 57 2.16 0.30 7.01
N SER A 58 3.11 1.03 6.42
CA SER A 58 3.89 2.03 7.13
C SER A 58 3.42 3.45 6.79
N LEU A 59 2.64 4.04 7.70
CA LEU A 59 2.45 5.49 7.80
C LEU A 59 3.69 6.20 8.35
N GLY A 60 4.56 5.48 9.07
CA GLY A 60 5.69 6.05 9.80
C GLY A 60 6.83 6.64 8.95
N LYS A 61 6.86 6.39 7.64
CA LYS A 61 7.78 7.09 6.71
C LYS A 61 7.19 8.39 6.15
N TRP A 62 5.93 8.70 6.46
CA TRP A 62 5.18 9.86 5.93
C TRP A 62 4.70 10.83 7.02
N ASN A 63 5.06 10.57 8.28
CA ASN A 63 4.82 11.45 9.43
C ASN A 63 6.06 12.30 9.72
#